data_AF-A0A7C1A522-F1
#
_entry.id   AF-A0A7C1A522-F1
#
_cell.length_a   1.000
_cell.length_b   1.000
_cell.length_c   1.000
_cell.angle_alpha   90.00
_cell.angle_beta   90.00
_cell.angle_gamma   90.00
#
_symmetry.space_group_name_H-M   'P 1'
#
loop_
_entity.id
_entity.type
_entity.pdbx_description
1 polymer ?
#
loop_
_entity_poly.entity_id
_entity_poly.type
_entity_poly.pdbx_seq_one_letter_code
_entity_poly.pdbx_strand_id
1 'polypeptide(L)'
;MQRQITVNLGNLILSLSDAMDLADPSLIQHQQRTAFVVWEMGKAAGLTNERLENIFIAALLHDIGALSLEEKISLRNSEVENTEDHCIRGEILFSNIPWLKESSKIIRCHHNEWQNWKESIETPLVFDSQLLCLADYLEREIKRDHYILHQHENIILEIESLSGSLFHSRAIDLFLAISNREEFWLDLVSPRLYSFLLNEGPFRKTEIDFSDISLISELFRNIIDFRSRFTSTHSSGVAASASMLSKVFGLTATEIELMEVAGNL
;
A
#
# COMPACT_ATOMS: atom_id res chain seq x y z
N MET A 1 5.98 32.73 -16.90
CA MET A 1 5.25 31.46 -17.04
C MET A 1 5.64 30.58 -15.88
N GLN A 2 4.78 30.43 -14.87
CA GLN A 2 4.99 29.39 -13.84
C GLN A 2 4.85 28.03 -14.54
N ARG A 3 5.89 27.21 -14.48
CA ARG A 3 5.85 25.85 -14.98
C ARG A 3 5.04 25.05 -13.96
N GLN A 4 3.89 24.52 -14.36
CA GLN A 4 3.10 23.67 -13.47
C GLN A 4 3.88 22.38 -13.28
N ILE A 5 4.31 22.12 -12.04
CA ILE A 5 5.06 20.91 -11.69
C ILE A 5 4.03 19.82 -11.49
N THR A 6 4.17 18.76 -12.29
CA THR A 6 3.37 17.55 -12.16
C THR A 6 4.29 16.36 -12.00
N VAL A 7 3.79 15.36 -11.29
CA VAL A 7 4.45 14.05 -11.17
C VAL A 7 3.42 12.95 -11.37
N ASN A 8 3.90 11.81 -11.85
CA ASN A 8 3.07 10.62 -11.92
C ASN A 8 2.79 10.08 -10.50
N LEU A 9 1.51 9.99 -10.15
CA LEU A 9 1.07 9.52 -8.82
C LEU A 9 1.49 8.06 -8.57
N GLY A 10 1.38 7.21 -9.59
CA GLY A 10 1.78 5.81 -9.51
C GLY A 10 3.25 5.66 -9.11
N ASN A 11 4.14 6.42 -9.74
CA ASN A 11 5.56 6.46 -9.41
C ASN A 11 5.79 6.89 -7.95
N LEU A 12 5.10 7.93 -7.49
CA LEU A 12 5.26 8.47 -6.14
C LEU A 12 4.80 7.46 -5.07
N ILE A 13 3.63 6.83 -5.24
CA ILE A 13 3.10 5.85 -4.28
C ILE A 13 3.90 4.54 -4.32
N LEU A 14 4.29 4.05 -5.50
CA LEU A 14 5.13 2.85 -5.60
C LEU A 14 6.51 3.07 -4.96
N SER A 15 7.09 4.25 -5.15
CA SER A 15 8.36 4.62 -4.49
C SER A 15 8.22 4.69 -2.96
N LEU A 16 7.07 5.17 -2.44
CA LEU A 16 6.77 5.14 -1.01
C LEU A 16 6.76 3.70 -0.48
N SER A 17 5.97 2.87 -1.14
CA SER A 17 5.79 1.46 -0.78
C SER A 17 7.14 0.73 -0.76
N ASP A 18 7.98 0.97 -1.77
CA ASP A 18 9.34 0.42 -1.81
C ASP A 18 10.20 0.91 -0.64
N ALA A 19 10.27 2.23 -0.40
CA ALA A 19 11.04 2.82 0.68
C ALA A 19 10.61 2.32 2.08
N MET A 20 9.33 2.02 2.25
CA MET A 20 8.78 1.46 3.48
C MET A 20 9.25 0.02 3.74
N ASP A 21 9.57 -0.74 2.70
CA ASP A 21 10.00 -2.14 2.78
C ASP A 21 11.53 -2.30 2.74
N LEU A 22 12.28 -1.30 2.23
CA LEU A 22 13.75 -1.32 2.10
C LEU A 22 14.52 -1.59 3.41
N ALA A 23 13.88 -1.38 4.56
CA ALA A 23 14.53 -1.53 5.86
C ALA A 23 14.85 -3.00 6.21
N ASP A 24 14.15 -3.98 5.63
CA ASP A 24 14.41 -5.41 5.89
C ASP A 24 14.19 -6.29 4.63
N PRO A 25 15.12 -7.21 4.30
CA PRO A 25 15.00 -8.07 3.14
C PRO A 25 13.74 -8.95 3.08
N SER A 26 13.19 -9.32 4.22
CA SER A 26 11.97 -10.13 4.30
C SER A 26 10.73 -9.34 3.84
N LEU A 27 10.74 -8.02 3.98
CA LEU A 27 9.63 -7.14 3.60
C LEU A 27 9.67 -6.73 2.12
N ILE A 28 10.81 -6.85 1.44
CA ILE A 28 10.99 -6.38 0.05
C ILE A 28 9.82 -6.81 -0.84
N GLN A 29 9.17 -5.84 -1.48
CA GLN A 29 8.04 -5.99 -2.42
C GLN A 29 6.77 -6.64 -1.85
N HIS A 30 6.65 -6.85 -0.53
CA HIS A 30 5.44 -7.43 0.07
C HIS A 30 4.20 -6.59 -0.31
N GLN A 31 4.26 -5.29 -0.05
CA GLN A 31 3.16 -4.37 -0.33
C GLN A 31 2.81 -4.32 -1.83
N GLN A 32 3.83 -4.36 -2.70
CA GLN A 32 3.66 -4.35 -4.16
C GLN A 32 3.01 -5.63 -4.68
N ARG A 33 3.37 -6.78 -4.12
CA ARG A 33 2.77 -8.09 -4.42
C ARG A 33 1.33 -8.16 -3.97
N THR A 34 1.05 -7.73 -2.73
CA THR A 34 -0.32 -7.61 -2.22
C THR A 34 -1.17 -6.73 -3.14
N ALA A 35 -0.65 -5.57 -3.56
CA ALA A 35 -1.35 -4.67 -4.49
C ALA A 35 -1.58 -5.28 -5.88
N PHE A 36 -0.64 -6.06 -6.41
CA PHE A 36 -0.83 -6.79 -7.66
C PHE A 36 -1.96 -7.82 -7.57
N VAL A 37 -2.00 -8.62 -6.50
CA VAL A 37 -3.06 -9.62 -6.29
C VAL A 37 -4.42 -8.94 -6.21
N VAL A 38 -4.55 -7.92 -5.36
CA VAL A 38 -5.77 -7.12 -5.22
C VAL A 38 -6.21 -6.54 -6.56
N TRP A 39 -5.28 -6.03 -7.36
CA TRP A 39 -5.59 -5.44 -8.66
C TRP A 39 -6.11 -6.48 -9.65
N GLU A 40 -5.51 -7.67 -9.71
CA GLU A 40 -5.99 -8.78 -10.55
C GLU A 40 -7.38 -9.26 -10.09
N MET A 41 -7.60 -9.44 -8.79
CA MET A 41 -8.90 -9.84 -8.23
C MET A 41 -9.98 -8.78 -8.51
N GLY A 42 -9.65 -7.50 -8.31
CA GLY A 42 -10.56 -6.39 -8.57
C GLY A 42 -10.95 -6.28 -10.05
N LYS A 43 -10.00 -6.53 -10.96
CA LYS A 43 -10.30 -6.59 -12.41
C LYS A 43 -11.23 -7.75 -12.73
N ALA A 44 -10.97 -8.94 -12.17
CA ALA A 44 -11.83 -10.11 -12.33
C ALA A 44 -13.25 -9.87 -11.77
N ALA A 45 -13.37 -9.07 -10.70
CA ALA A 45 -14.64 -8.68 -10.10
C ALA A 45 -15.40 -7.59 -10.90
N GLY A 46 -14.78 -6.98 -11.92
CA GLY A 46 -15.38 -5.88 -12.68
C GLY A 46 -15.54 -4.59 -11.87
N LEU A 47 -14.61 -4.33 -10.94
CA LEU A 47 -14.62 -3.08 -10.17
C LEU A 47 -14.45 -1.86 -11.09
N THR A 48 -15.05 -0.73 -10.69
CA THR A 48 -14.85 0.55 -11.38
C THR A 48 -13.40 1.00 -11.22
N ASN A 49 -12.90 1.83 -12.15
CA ASN A 49 -11.53 2.37 -12.07
C ASN A 49 -11.27 3.08 -10.73
N GLU A 50 -12.23 3.89 -10.25
CA GLU A 50 -12.12 4.57 -8.95
C GLU A 50 -11.98 3.58 -7.78
N ARG A 51 -12.75 2.48 -7.76
CA ARG A 51 -12.61 1.46 -6.71
C ARG A 51 -11.30 0.70 -6.83
N LEU A 52 -10.86 0.38 -8.05
CA LEU A 52 -9.55 -0.23 -8.31
C LEU A 52 -8.40 0.66 -7.82
N GLU A 53 -8.48 1.97 -8.08
CA GLU A 53 -7.53 2.96 -7.60
C GLU A 53 -7.48 2.99 -6.06
N ASN A 54 -8.65 3.08 -5.40
CA ASN A 54 -8.74 3.13 -3.95
C ASN A 54 -8.18 1.86 -3.27
N ILE A 55 -8.58 0.67 -3.75
CA ILE A 55 -8.13 -0.59 -3.17
C ILE A 55 -6.66 -0.89 -3.48
N PHE A 56 -6.16 -0.44 -4.63
CA PHE A 56 -4.75 -0.57 -5.00
C PHE A 56 -3.84 0.29 -4.09
N ILE A 57 -4.21 1.54 -3.83
CA ILE A 57 -3.48 2.37 -2.87
C ILE A 57 -3.56 1.79 -1.46
N ALA A 58 -4.75 1.33 -1.05
CA ALA A 58 -4.91 0.69 0.26
C ALA A 58 -3.97 -0.52 0.39
N ALA A 59 -3.86 -1.34 -0.65
CA ALA A 59 -2.98 -2.50 -0.67
C ALA A 59 -1.49 -2.15 -0.64
N LEU A 60 -1.05 -1.10 -1.33
CA LEU A 60 0.37 -0.66 -1.35
C LEU A 60 0.86 -0.10 -0.01
N LEU A 61 -0.07 0.29 0.86
CA LEU A 61 0.20 1.08 2.05
C LEU A 61 -0.60 0.58 3.27
N HIS A 62 -1.05 -0.69 3.28
CA HIS A 62 -1.92 -1.18 4.35
C HIS A 62 -1.20 -1.24 5.70
N ASP A 63 0.11 -1.51 5.70
CA ASP A 63 0.96 -1.50 6.90
C ASP A 63 1.58 -0.13 7.20
N ILE A 64 1.04 0.97 6.66
CA ILE A 64 1.60 2.30 6.93
C ILE A 64 1.50 2.71 8.40
N GLY A 65 0.56 2.12 9.14
CA GLY A 65 0.46 2.28 10.58
C GLY A 65 1.46 1.46 11.38
N ALA A 66 2.19 0.51 10.77
CA ALA A 66 3.25 -0.26 11.41
C ALA A 66 4.54 0.56 11.39
N LEU A 67 4.73 1.35 12.45
CA LEU A 67 5.71 2.43 12.47
C LEU A 67 7.13 1.94 12.72
N SER A 68 7.32 0.86 13.49
CA SER A 68 8.65 0.30 13.73
C SER A 68 8.95 -0.87 12.81
N LEU A 69 10.24 -1.15 12.62
CA LEU A 69 10.66 -2.30 11.82
C LEU A 69 10.26 -3.62 12.49
N GLU A 70 10.40 -3.70 13.81
CA GLU A 70 10.05 -4.86 14.61
C GLU A 70 8.57 -5.18 14.46
N GLU A 71 7.71 -4.17 14.54
CA GLU A 71 6.26 -4.32 14.36
C GLU A 71 5.92 -4.88 12.97
N LYS A 72 6.54 -4.35 11.91
CA LYS A 72 6.33 -4.86 10.54
C LYS A 72 6.77 -6.31 10.38
N ILE A 73 7.93 -6.67 10.93
CA ILE A 73 8.44 -8.05 10.87
C ILE A 73 7.49 -8.99 11.62
N SER A 74 7.03 -8.59 12.81
CA SER A 74 6.08 -9.39 13.59
C SER A 74 4.72 -9.53 12.88
N LEU A 75 4.21 -8.48 12.24
CA LEU A 75 2.97 -8.55 11.44
C LEU A 75 3.13 -9.52 10.27
N ARG A 76 4.23 -9.41 9.53
CA ARG A 76 4.54 -10.31 8.43
C ARG A 76 4.66 -11.77 8.86
N ASN A 77 5.24 -12.03 10.02
CA ASN A 77 5.41 -13.39 10.55
C ASN A 77 4.17 -13.92 11.28
N SER A 78 3.08 -13.15 11.31
CA SER A 78 1.85 -13.49 12.06
C SER A 78 2.11 -13.71 13.56
N GLU A 79 3.05 -12.96 14.14
CA GLU A 79 3.47 -13.05 15.56
C GLU A 79 2.77 -12.02 16.45
N VAL A 80 1.93 -11.15 15.88
CA VAL A 80 1.25 -10.08 16.60
C VAL A 80 -0.14 -10.55 17.07
N GLU A 81 -0.38 -10.48 18.38
CA GLU A 81 -1.70 -10.81 18.95
C GLU A 81 -2.77 -9.76 18.64
N ASN A 82 -2.38 -8.50 18.46
CA ASN A 82 -3.29 -7.38 18.18
C ASN A 82 -2.89 -6.59 16.93
N THR A 83 -3.57 -6.83 15.82
CA THR A 83 -3.40 -6.12 14.55
C THR A 83 -4.21 -4.82 14.46
N GLU A 84 -5.01 -4.51 15.49
CA GLU A 84 -5.91 -3.35 15.48
C GLU A 84 -5.13 -2.02 15.51
N ASP A 85 -4.01 -1.98 16.24
CA ASP A 85 -3.29 -0.73 16.52
C ASP A 85 -2.65 -0.13 15.26
N HIS A 86 -2.09 -0.95 14.34
CA HIS A 86 -1.58 -0.43 13.07
C HIS A 86 -2.70 -0.10 12.09
N CYS A 87 -3.82 -0.83 12.14
CA CYS A 87 -5.01 -0.48 11.34
C CYS A 87 -5.55 0.91 11.72
N ILE A 88 -5.67 1.21 13.02
CA ILE A 88 -6.11 2.51 13.53
C ILE A 88 -5.13 3.61 13.09
N ARG A 89 -3.82 3.40 13.30
CA ARG A 89 -2.80 4.38 12.91
C ARG A 89 -2.82 4.64 11.41
N GLY A 90 -2.94 3.59 10.60
CA GLY A 90 -3.04 3.68 9.15
C GLY A 90 -4.26 4.50 8.70
N GLU A 91 -5.43 4.23 9.28
CA GLU A 91 -6.65 5.03 9.04
C GLU A 91 -6.44 6.51 9.36
N ILE A 92 -5.86 6.83 10.51
CA ILE A 92 -5.61 8.22 10.95
C ILE A 92 -4.64 8.93 9.99
N LEU A 93 -3.56 8.27 9.58
CA LEU A 93 -2.57 8.83 8.66
C LEU A 93 -3.22 9.20 7.31
N PHE A 94 -4.06 8.32 6.77
CA PHE A 94 -4.72 8.54 5.48
C PHE A 94 -5.88 9.54 5.56
N SER A 95 -6.60 9.58 6.67
CA SER A 95 -7.81 10.41 6.80
C SER A 95 -7.55 11.92 6.72
N ASN A 96 -6.28 12.34 6.86
CA ASN A 96 -5.86 13.72 6.68
C ASN A 96 -5.75 14.14 5.20
N ILE A 97 -5.78 13.19 4.26
CA ILE A 97 -5.68 13.44 2.82
C ILE A 97 -7.05 13.15 2.17
N PRO A 98 -7.75 14.16 1.62
CA PRO A 98 -9.14 14.01 1.18
C PRO A 98 -9.39 12.87 0.19
N TRP A 99 -8.49 12.65 -0.77
CA TRP A 99 -8.63 11.62 -1.79
C TRP A 99 -8.18 10.22 -1.33
N LEU A 100 -7.59 10.09 -0.14
CA LEU A 100 -7.24 8.80 0.48
C LEU A 100 -8.31 8.27 1.44
N LYS A 101 -9.40 9.01 1.63
CA LYS A 101 -10.42 8.70 2.65
C LYS A 101 -11.13 7.36 2.43
N GLU A 102 -11.32 6.93 1.19
CA GLU A 102 -11.94 5.62 0.94
C GLU A 102 -10.93 4.48 1.19
N SER A 103 -9.68 4.67 0.79
CA SER A 103 -8.58 3.76 1.12
C SER A 103 -8.36 3.63 2.63
N SER A 104 -8.53 4.71 3.41
CA SER A 104 -8.31 4.70 4.87
C SER A 104 -9.24 3.71 5.59
N LYS A 105 -10.49 3.60 5.13
CA LYS A 105 -11.46 2.64 5.67
C LYS A 105 -11.10 1.20 5.32
N ILE A 106 -10.57 0.98 4.12
CA ILE A 106 -10.11 -0.36 3.70
C ILE A 106 -8.91 -0.78 4.56
N ILE A 107 -7.94 0.13 4.76
CA ILE A 107 -6.81 -0.08 5.66
C ILE A 107 -7.30 -0.34 7.09
N ARG A 108 -8.33 0.35 7.56
CA ARG A 108 -8.86 0.14 8.91
C ARG A 108 -9.33 -1.31 9.15
N CYS A 109 -9.80 -1.98 8.10
CA CYS A 109 -10.49 -3.27 8.19
C CYS A 109 -9.77 -4.42 7.49
N HIS A 110 -8.53 -4.24 7.02
CA HIS A 110 -7.86 -5.24 6.17
C HIS A 110 -7.53 -6.56 6.88
N HIS A 111 -7.47 -6.58 8.21
CA HIS A 111 -7.34 -7.81 9.01
C HIS A 111 -8.68 -8.41 9.46
N ASN A 112 -9.82 -7.80 9.14
CA ASN A 112 -11.12 -8.32 9.56
C ASN A 112 -11.45 -9.60 8.82
N GLU A 113 -11.38 -10.73 9.53
CA GLU A 113 -11.85 -12.03 9.07
C GLU A 113 -13.34 -12.01 8.70
N TRP A 114 -13.72 -12.79 7.69
CA TRP A 114 -15.10 -12.88 7.21
C TRP A 114 -16.10 -13.15 8.34
N GLN A 115 -15.81 -14.08 9.24
CA GLN A 115 -16.69 -14.45 10.34
C GLN A 115 -17.02 -13.31 11.33
N ASN A 116 -16.20 -12.26 11.36
CA ASN A 116 -16.38 -11.12 12.24
C ASN A 116 -17.20 -9.99 11.60
N TRP A 117 -17.46 -10.05 10.29
CA TRP A 117 -18.29 -9.08 9.59
C TRP A 117 -19.78 -9.29 9.90
N LYS A 118 -20.49 -8.18 10.14
CA LYS A 118 -21.95 -8.18 10.34
C LYS A 118 -22.68 -7.67 9.09
N GLU A 119 -21.97 -6.87 8.29
CA GLU A 119 -22.41 -6.29 7.04
C GLU A 119 -22.33 -7.33 5.90
N SER A 120 -23.14 -7.11 4.86
CA SER A 120 -23.14 -7.97 3.67
C SER A 120 -21.86 -7.77 2.85
N ILE A 121 -21.37 -8.86 2.24
CA ILE A 121 -20.30 -8.85 1.23
C ILE A 121 -20.59 -7.92 0.04
N GLU A 122 -21.86 -7.57 -0.21
CA GLU A 122 -22.23 -6.62 -1.26
C GLU A 122 -21.87 -5.16 -0.92
N THR A 123 -21.53 -4.88 0.34
CA THR A 123 -21.06 -3.56 0.75
C THR A 123 -19.66 -3.32 0.20
N PRO A 124 -19.41 -2.23 -0.55
CA PRO A 124 -18.10 -1.99 -1.17
C PRO A 124 -16.92 -2.09 -0.20
N LEU A 125 -17.04 -1.50 1.00
CA LEU A 125 -16.00 -1.55 2.02
C LEU A 125 -15.68 -2.99 2.47
N VAL A 126 -16.71 -3.80 2.73
CA VAL A 126 -16.55 -5.19 3.18
C VAL A 126 -15.89 -6.00 2.08
N PHE A 127 -16.39 -5.86 0.85
CA PHE A 127 -15.84 -6.55 -0.31
C PHE A 127 -14.37 -6.19 -0.53
N ASP A 128 -14.05 -4.90 -0.58
CA ASP A 128 -12.70 -4.41 -0.85
C ASP A 128 -11.73 -4.80 0.29
N SER A 129 -12.18 -4.78 1.55
CA SER A 129 -11.39 -5.27 2.69
C SER A 129 -11.14 -6.77 2.63
N GLN A 130 -12.11 -7.57 2.16
CA GLN A 130 -11.98 -9.02 2.01
C GLN A 130 -11.01 -9.40 0.87
N LEU A 131 -11.02 -8.64 -0.24
CA LEU A 131 -10.01 -8.81 -1.30
C LEU A 131 -8.60 -8.51 -0.78
N LEU A 132 -8.43 -7.40 -0.05
CA LEU A 132 -7.15 -7.04 0.53
C LEU A 132 -6.67 -8.06 1.58
N CYS A 133 -7.55 -8.51 2.47
CA CYS A 133 -7.23 -9.51 3.48
C CYS A 133 -6.71 -10.82 2.86
N LEU A 134 -7.37 -11.31 1.81
CA LEU A 134 -6.95 -12.51 1.08
C LEU A 134 -5.61 -12.30 0.38
N ALA A 135 -5.43 -11.17 -0.32
CA ALA A 135 -4.20 -10.86 -1.02
C ALA A 135 -2.98 -10.75 -0.09
N ASP A 136 -3.17 -10.13 1.07
CA ASP A 136 -2.16 -9.96 2.11
C ASP A 136 -1.77 -11.32 2.73
N TYR A 137 -2.77 -12.16 3.03
CA TYR A 137 -2.54 -13.55 3.44
C TYR A 137 -1.79 -14.36 2.38
N LEU A 138 -2.21 -14.28 1.11
CA LEU A 138 -1.57 -14.97 0.00
C LEU A 138 -0.07 -14.61 -0.13
N GLU A 139 0.29 -13.32 -0.03
CA GLU A 139 1.70 -12.92 -0.12
C GLU A 139 2.55 -13.55 0.98
N ARG A 140 2.02 -13.58 2.21
CA ARG A 140 2.72 -14.16 3.37
C ARG A 140 2.94 -15.66 3.24
N GLU A 141 2.00 -16.40 2.64
CA GLU A 141 2.13 -17.85 2.43
C GLU A 141 3.18 -18.22 1.37
N ILE A 142 3.61 -17.28 0.53
CA ILE A 142 4.63 -17.54 -0.49
C ILE A 142 6.01 -17.69 0.15
N LYS A 143 6.55 -18.92 0.08
CA LYS A 143 7.91 -19.23 0.50
C LYS A 143 8.90 -18.75 -0.55
N ARG A 144 9.66 -17.70 -0.22
CA ARG A 144 10.60 -17.03 -1.13
C ARG A 144 11.79 -17.90 -1.57
N ASP A 145 12.06 -18.98 -0.84
CA ASP A 145 13.11 -19.97 -1.14
C ASP A 145 12.62 -21.14 -2.01
N HIS A 146 11.34 -21.15 -2.40
CA HIS A 146 10.73 -22.19 -3.24
C HIS A 146 10.21 -21.59 -4.56
N TYR A 147 10.27 -22.36 -5.65
CA TYR A 147 9.70 -21.92 -6.93
C TYR A 147 8.18 -21.82 -6.81
N ILE A 148 7.61 -20.69 -7.28
CA ILE A 148 6.16 -20.43 -7.15
C ILE A 148 5.30 -21.53 -7.78
N LEU A 149 5.71 -22.03 -8.96
CA LEU A 149 5.00 -23.09 -9.67
C LEU A 149 5.12 -24.48 -9.02
N HIS A 150 5.93 -24.64 -7.97
CA HIS A 150 5.98 -25.89 -7.20
C HIS A 150 5.19 -25.82 -5.88
N GLN A 151 4.70 -24.65 -5.49
CA GLN A 151 3.98 -24.43 -4.23
C GLN A 151 2.56 -23.90 -4.41
N HIS A 152 2.24 -23.29 -5.57
CA HIS A 152 0.96 -22.62 -5.78
C HIS A 152 -0.26 -23.53 -5.60
N GLU A 153 -0.22 -24.81 -5.99
CA GLU A 153 -1.34 -25.74 -5.78
C GLU A 153 -1.67 -25.91 -4.29
N ASN A 154 -0.64 -26.02 -3.44
CA ASN A 154 -0.84 -26.14 -2.00
C ASN A 154 -1.39 -24.84 -1.40
N ILE A 155 -0.89 -23.69 -1.86
CA ILE A 155 -1.38 -22.37 -1.45
C ILE A 155 -2.86 -22.19 -1.82
N ILE A 156 -3.25 -22.63 -3.02
CA ILE A 156 -4.65 -22.60 -3.47
C ILE A 156 -5.52 -23.44 -2.52
N LEU A 157 -5.13 -24.69 -2.25
CA LEU A 157 -5.88 -25.58 -1.37
C LEU A 157 -6.01 -25.02 0.06
N GLU A 158 -4.96 -24.38 0.57
CA GLU A 158 -4.97 -23.74 1.88
C GLU A 158 -5.96 -22.57 1.91
N ILE A 159 -5.91 -21.65 0.95
CA ILE A 159 -6.84 -20.52 0.86
C ILE A 159 -8.29 -21.00 0.70
N GLU A 160 -8.54 -22.03 -0.12
CA GLU A 160 -9.87 -22.63 -0.27
C GLU A 160 -10.40 -23.19 1.05
N SER A 161 -9.53 -23.79 1.88
CA SER A 161 -9.90 -24.35 3.18
C SER A 161 -10.36 -23.30 4.20
N LEU A 162 -10.00 -22.03 3.98
CA LEU A 162 -10.33 -20.87 4.82
C LEU A 162 -11.66 -20.19 4.43
N SER A 163 -12.40 -20.79 3.49
CA SER A 163 -13.71 -20.30 3.05
C SER A 163 -14.74 -20.30 4.17
N GLY A 164 -15.41 -19.17 4.35
CA GLY A 164 -16.45 -18.99 5.35
C GLY A 164 -15.95 -18.68 6.76
N SER A 165 -14.63 -18.77 7.02
CA SER A 165 -14.00 -18.31 8.26
C SER A 165 -13.23 -17.02 8.04
N LEU A 166 -12.04 -17.08 7.44
CA LEU A 166 -11.20 -15.91 7.19
C LEU A 166 -11.66 -15.14 5.96
N PHE A 167 -12.08 -15.85 4.92
CA PHE A 167 -12.45 -15.24 3.64
C PHE A 167 -13.87 -15.59 3.22
N HIS A 168 -14.57 -14.62 2.67
CA HIS A 168 -15.83 -14.85 1.99
C HIS A 168 -15.61 -15.67 0.70
N SER A 169 -16.51 -16.61 0.40
CA SER A 169 -16.45 -17.46 -0.81
C SER A 169 -16.24 -16.66 -2.11
N ARG A 170 -16.99 -15.58 -2.31
CA ARG A 170 -16.82 -14.65 -3.44
C ARG A 170 -15.39 -14.12 -3.62
N ALA A 171 -14.66 -13.84 -2.54
CA ALA A 171 -13.25 -13.41 -2.65
C ALA A 171 -12.36 -14.58 -3.09
N ILE A 172 -12.60 -15.78 -2.55
CA ILE A 172 -11.91 -17.01 -2.96
C ILE A 172 -12.20 -17.33 -4.43
N ASP A 173 -13.45 -17.25 -4.89
CA ASP A 173 -13.83 -17.52 -6.28
C ASP A 173 -13.05 -16.61 -7.26
N LEU A 174 -12.83 -15.35 -6.88
CA LEU A 174 -12.04 -14.40 -7.67
C LEU A 174 -10.55 -14.73 -7.66
N PHE A 175 -10.01 -15.11 -6.51
CA PHE A 175 -8.65 -15.62 -6.41
C PHE A 175 -8.44 -16.88 -7.25
N LEU A 176 -9.37 -17.84 -7.21
CA LEU A 176 -9.34 -19.05 -8.03
C LEU A 176 -9.37 -18.73 -9.53
N ALA A 177 -10.20 -17.76 -9.93
CA ALA A 177 -10.29 -17.34 -11.32
C ALA A 177 -8.96 -16.79 -11.86
N ILE A 178 -8.23 -15.98 -11.06
CA ILE A 178 -6.95 -15.40 -11.49
C ILE A 178 -5.79 -16.40 -11.36
N SER A 179 -5.82 -17.26 -10.34
CA SER A 179 -4.74 -18.22 -10.03
C SER A 179 -4.68 -19.42 -10.98
N ASN A 180 -5.74 -19.67 -11.76
CA ASN A 180 -5.73 -20.70 -12.79
C ASN A 180 -4.76 -20.40 -13.96
N ARG A 181 -4.21 -19.19 -14.03
CA ARG A 181 -3.25 -18.78 -15.05
C ARG A 181 -1.84 -18.78 -14.47
N GLU A 182 -0.92 -19.54 -15.04
CA GLU A 182 0.49 -19.55 -14.59
C GLU A 182 1.14 -18.15 -14.66
N GLU A 183 0.71 -17.32 -15.62
CA GLU A 183 1.16 -15.93 -15.78
C GLU A 183 0.99 -15.12 -14.49
N PHE A 184 -0.13 -15.30 -13.77
CA PHE A 184 -0.40 -14.60 -12.51
C PHE A 184 0.67 -14.90 -11.46
N TRP A 185 1.01 -16.18 -11.30
CA TRP A 185 2.00 -16.63 -10.33
C TRP A 185 3.41 -16.16 -10.70
N LEU A 186 3.76 -16.20 -11.98
CA LEU A 186 5.05 -15.75 -12.49
C LEU A 186 5.22 -14.23 -12.36
N ASP A 187 4.19 -13.46 -12.65
CA ASP A 187 4.19 -12.01 -12.49
C ASP A 187 4.27 -11.61 -11.02
N LEU A 188 3.53 -12.30 -10.14
CA LEU A 188 3.53 -12.05 -8.69
C LEU A 188 4.94 -12.14 -8.07
N VAL A 189 5.76 -13.10 -8.51
CA VAL A 189 7.14 -13.25 -8.00
C VAL A 189 8.20 -12.61 -8.88
N SER A 190 7.79 -11.91 -9.95
CA SER A 190 8.71 -11.32 -10.92
C SER A 190 9.58 -10.23 -10.30
N PRO A 191 10.91 -10.24 -10.53
CA PRO A 191 11.78 -9.12 -10.16
C PRO A 191 11.43 -7.81 -10.85
N ARG A 192 10.57 -7.84 -11.89
CA ARG A 192 10.12 -6.66 -12.64
C ARG A 192 8.75 -6.17 -12.20
N LEU A 193 8.18 -6.71 -11.12
CA LEU A 193 6.83 -6.37 -10.67
C LEU A 193 6.66 -4.86 -10.48
N TYR A 194 7.63 -4.19 -9.83
CA TYR A 194 7.62 -2.73 -9.70
C TYR A 194 7.43 -2.01 -11.04
N SER A 195 8.25 -2.38 -12.04
CA SER A 195 8.18 -1.77 -13.38
C SER A 195 6.87 -2.11 -14.08
N PHE A 196 6.33 -3.30 -13.88
CA PHE A 196 5.05 -3.70 -14.41
C PHE A 196 3.90 -2.87 -13.81
N LEU A 197 3.85 -2.74 -12.48
CA LEU A 197 2.84 -1.93 -11.79
C LEU A 197 2.91 -0.46 -12.17
N LEU A 198 4.11 0.09 -12.35
CA LEU A 198 4.29 1.47 -12.79
C LEU A 198 3.72 1.74 -14.19
N ASN A 199 3.92 0.81 -15.12
CA ASN A 199 3.54 1.00 -16.53
C ASN A 199 2.11 0.55 -16.83
N GLU A 200 1.62 -0.50 -16.16
CA GLU A 200 0.34 -1.12 -16.46
C GLU A 200 -0.72 -0.89 -15.37
N GLY A 201 -0.31 -0.56 -14.15
CA GLY A 201 -1.18 -0.39 -13.00
C GLY A 201 -2.16 0.78 -13.12
N PRO A 202 -3.09 0.92 -12.15
CA PRO A 202 -4.19 1.89 -12.22
C PRO A 202 -3.74 3.34 -12.45
N PHE A 203 -2.60 3.73 -11.87
CA PHE A 203 -2.11 5.12 -11.87
C PHE A 203 -1.09 5.44 -12.96
N ARG A 204 -0.88 4.57 -13.95
CA ARG A 204 0.12 4.73 -15.03
C ARG A 204 0.04 6.05 -15.81
N LYS A 205 -1.13 6.69 -15.83
CA LYS A 205 -1.39 7.96 -16.55
C LYS A 205 -1.92 9.06 -15.64
N THR A 206 -1.87 8.86 -14.34
CA THR A 206 -2.39 9.81 -13.36
C THR A 206 -1.29 10.78 -12.97
N GLU A 207 -1.46 12.03 -13.37
CA GLU A 207 -0.57 13.14 -13.00
C GLU A 207 -1.24 13.93 -11.87
N ILE A 208 -0.47 14.26 -10.84
CA ILE A 208 -0.90 15.13 -9.74
C ILE A 208 -0.14 16.46 -9.78
N ASP A 209 -0.76 17.50 -9.26
CA ASP A 209 -0.15 18.82 -9.17
C ASP A 209 0.60 19.04 -7.85
N PHE A 210 1.20 20.21 -7.70
CA PHE A 210 1.98 20.57 -6.53
C PHE A 210 1.20 20.47 -5.20
N SER A 211 -0.10 20.75 -5.19
CA SER A 211 -0.90 20.70 -3.97
C SER A 211 -1.01 19.27 -3.43
N ASP A 212 -1.25 18.31 -4.33
CA ASP A 212 -1.29 16.88 -3.98
C ASP A 212 0.12 16.36 -3.63
N ILE A 213 1.16 16.80 -4.35
CA ILE A 213 2.55 16.45 -4.02
C ILE A 213 2.89 16.89 -2.59
N SER A 214 2.47 18.10 -2.21
CA SER A 214 2.70 18.63 -0.86
C SER A 214 2.01 17.76 0.20
N LEU A 215 0.73 17.42 0.00
CA LEU A 215 -0.02 16.56 0.92
C LEU A 215 0.64 15.18 1.10
N ILE A 216 1.09 14.59 0.00
CA ILE A 216 1.81 13.32 0.05
C ILE A 216 3.13 13.48 0.79
N SER A 217 3.90 14.54 0.52
CA SER A 217 5.16 14.78 1.23
C SER A 217 4.97 14.93 2.74
N GLU A 218 3.87 15.54 3.18
CA GLU A 218 3.54 15.66 4.61
C GLU A 218 3.22 14.29 5.23
N LEU A 219 2.50 13.44 4.51
CA LEU A 219 2.27 12.04 4.92
C LEU A 219 3.60 11.30 5.09
N PHE A 220 4.51 11.43 4.12
CA PHE A 220 5.85 10.82 4.18
C PHE A 220 6.65 11.30 5.38
N ARG A 221 6.74 12.61 5.57
CA ARG A 221 7.42 13.21 6.71
C ARG A 221 6.89 12.65 8.02
N ASN A 222 5.56 12.56 8.16
CA ASN A 222 4.95 12.00 9.36
C ASN A 222 5.36 10.54 9.57
N ILE A 223 5.32 9.70 8.53
CA ILE A 223 5.74 8.29 8.62
C ILE A 223 7.21 8.17 9.05
N ILE A 224 8.10 8.94 8.43
CA ILE A 224 9.54 8.93 8.70
C ILE A 224 9.83 9.42 10.13
N ASP A 225 9.23 10.55 10.53
CA ASP A 225 9.40 11.09 11.87
C ASP A 225 8.82 10.12 12.92
N PHE A 226 7.69 9.46 12.65
CA PHE A 226 7.09 8.50 13.57
C PHE A 226 7.79 7.13 13.62
N ARG A 227 8.70 6.80 12.69
CA ARG A 227 9.46 5.54 12.71
C ARG A 227 10.33 5.38 13.96
N SER A 228 10.89 6.48 14.47
CA SER A 228 11.81 6.43 15.59
C SER A 228 11.67 7.64 16.49
N ARG A 229 11.63 7.38 17.80
CA ARG A 229 11.65 8.44 18.83
C ARG A 229 12.86 9.37 18.70
N PHE A 230 13.96 8.87 18.13
CA PHE A 230 15.19 9.66 17.95
C PHE A 230 15.11 10.65 16.78
N THR A 231 14.22 10.42 15.81
CA THR A 231 14.08 11.23 14.60
C THR A 231 12.72 11.92 14.50
N SER A 232 11.96 12.02 15.61
CA SER A 232 10.56 12.46 15.61
C SER A 232 10.28 13.88 15.10
N THR A 233 11.31 14.66 14.84
CA THR A 233 11.23 15.98 14.19
C THR A 233 12.37 16.20 13.19
N HIS A 234 12.99 15.12 12.71
CA HIS A 234 14.18 15.24 11.88
C HIS A 234 13.82 15.73 10.48
N SER A 235 12.91 15.04 9.79
CA SER A 235 12.51 15.43 8.44
C SER A 235 11.80 16.78 8.45
N SER A 236 10.93 17.02 9.43
CA SER A 236 10.34 18.35 9.65
C SER A 236 11.38 19.45 9.91
N GLY A 237 12.43 19.17 10.69
CA GLY A 237 13.53 20.11 10.91
C GLY A 237 14.39 20.35 9.67
N VAL A 238 14.67 19.31 8.87
CA VAL A 238 15.40 19.40 7.60
C VAL A 238 14.61 20.23 6.60
N ALA A 239 13.32 19.95 6.41
CA ALA A 239 12.43 20.71 5.54
C ALA A 239 12.40 22.20 5.93
N ALA A 240 12.17 22.50 7.22
CA ALA A 240 12.17 23.89 7.71
C ALA A 240 13.52 24.60 7.48
N SER A 241 14.63 23.89 7.70
CA SER A 241 15.97 24.44 7.46
C SER A 241 16.23 24.69 5.97
N ALA A 242 15.83 23.76 5.10
CA ALA A 242 15.95 23.89 3.66
C ALA A 242 15.14 25.07 3.12
N SER A 243 13.88 25.23 3.56
CA SER A 243 13.03 26.36 3.20
C SER A 243 13.65 27.70 3.64
N MET A 244 14.17 27.78 4.87
CA MET A 244 14.77 29.00 5.40
C MET A 244 16.07 29.36 4.67
N LEU A 245 16.95 28.38 4.42
CA LEU A 245 18.16 28.59 3.64
C LEU A 245 17.80 29.08 2.23
N SER A 246 16.83 28.44 1.59
CA SER A 246 16.41 28.81 0.23
C SER A 246 15.93 30.26 0.14
N LYS A 247 15.19 30.70 1.17
CA LYS A 247 14.76 32.10 1.31
C LYS A 247 15.95 33.06 1.46
N VAL A 248 16.96 32.70 2.25
CA VAL A 248 18.18 33.51 2.44
C VAL A 248 18.99 33.60 1.14
N PHE A 249 19.05 32.54 0.35
CA PHE A 249 19.71 32.51 -0.95
C PHE A 249 18.95 33.24 -2.07
N GLY A 250 17.75 33.76 -1.79
CA GLY A 250 16.96 34.54 -2.73
C GLY A 250 16.23 33.70 -3.79
N LEU A 251 15.95 32.42 -3.49
CA LEU A 251 15.12 31.58 -4.36
C LEU A 251 13.68 32.11 -4.41
N THR A 252 12.98 31.77 -5.49
CA THR A 252 11.58 32.12 -5.70
C THR A 252 10.67 31.37 -4.72
N ALA A 253 9.44 31.87 -4.50
CA ALA A 253 8.47 31.22 -3.62
C ALA A 253 8.24 29.75 -4.00
N THR A 254 8.07 29.46 -5.29
CA THR A 254 7.89 28.09 -5.80
C THR A 254 9.11 27.22 -5.55
N GLU A 255 10.33 27.74 -5.70
CA GLU A 255 11.55 26.97 -5.39
C GLU A 255 11.70 26.70 -3.89
N ILE A 256 11.28 27.62 -3.03
CA ILE A 256 11.26 27.41 -1.57
C ILE A 256 10.29 26.28 -1.22
N GLU A 257 9.07 26.30 -1.79
CA GLU A 257 8.07 25.25 -1.59
C GLU A 257 8.58 23.88 -2.08
N LEU A 258 9.28 23.82 -3.21
CA LEU A 258 9.91 22.58 -3.69
C LEU A 258 11.01 22.08 -2.77
N MET A 259 11.81 22.98 -2.19
CA MET A 259 12.85 22.61 -1.22
C MET A 259 12.25 22.09 0.08
N GLU A 260 11.08 22.60 0.48
CA GLU A 260 10.33 22.06 1.62
C GLU A 260 9.85 20.64 1.35
N VAL A 261 9.18 20.43 0.22
CA VAL A 261 8.72 19.10 -0.23
C VAL A 261 9.91 18.13 -0.32
N ALA A 262 11.03 18.56 -0.90
CA ALA A 262 12.23 17.73 -1.00
C ALA A 262 12.86 17.41 0.36
N GLY A 263 12.69 18.27 1.37
CA GLY A 263 13.14 17.99 2.74
C GLY A 263 12.19 17.09 3.53
N ASN A 264 10.94 16.96 3.10
CA ASN A 264 9.94 16.06 3.70
C ASN A 264 10.10 14.59 3.25
N LEU A 265 10.69 14.36 2.07
CA LEU A 265 10.91 13.05 1.45
C LEU A 265 12.30 12.49 1.75
#